data_AF-A0A538GHE5-F1
#
_entry.id   AF-A0A538GHE5-F1
#
_cell.length_a   1.000
_cell.length_b   1.000
_cell.length_c   1.000
_cell.angle_alpha   90.00
_cell.angle_beta   90.00
_cell.angle_gamma   90.00
#
_symmetry.space_group_name_H-M   'P 1'
#
loop_
_entity.id
_entity.type
_entity.pdbx_description
1 polymer ?
#
loop_
_entity_poly.entity_id
_entity_poly.type
_entity_poly.pdbx_seq_one_letter_code
_entity_poly.pdbx_strand_id
1 'polypeptide(L)'
;MQALQAIYRYWTALVFLALLVQIGAAGYGSFYAADKSDPGPLTEHQFSHGFNFHDGFGYAVFLIGTVPLLLLALGSRLGRRRVMMTVALAVLTIIQIVLAWGGESAAVVGIFHPLVAFLLLGLSGRIAFEAWWGTRRAAAPAV
;
A
#
# COMPACT_ATOMS: atom_id res chain seq x y z
N MET A 1 -2.44 9.67 -25.58
CA MET A 1 -2.71 8.38 -24.90
C MET A 1 -1.46 7.66 -24.39
N GLN A 2 -0.29 7.79 -25.04
CA GLN A 2 0.97 7.16 -24.56
C GLN A 2 1.49 7.76 -23.24
N ALA A 3 1.40 9.08 -23.05
CA ALA A 3 1.87 9.74 -21.82
C ALA A 3 1.12 9.25 -20.57
N LEU A 4 -0.21 9.13 -20.62
CA LEU A 4 -1.01 8.69 -19.49
C LEU A 4 -0.73 7.22 -19.11
N GLN A 5 -0.49 6.36 -20.10
CA GLN A 5 -0.07 4.98 -19.88
C GLN A 5 1.34 4.90 -19.26
N ALA A 6 2.27 5.78 -19.68
CA ALA A 6 3.59 5.88 -19.08
C ALA A 6 3.51 6.35 -17.63
N ILE A 7 2.73 7.40 -17.35
CA ILE A 7 2.48 7.90 -15.99
C ILE A 7 1.89 6.78 -15.14
N TYR A 8 0.82 6.12 -15.59
CA TYR A 8 0.22 4.97 -14.90
C TYR A 8 1.27 3.92 -14.57
N ARG A 9 2.11 3.52 -15.54
CA ARG A 9 3.13 2.50 -15.36
C ARG A 9 4.14 2.87 -14.26
N TYR A 10 4.68 4.08 -14.26
CA TYR A 10 5.58 4.52 -13.18
C TYR A 10 4.86 4.67 -11.85
N TRP A 11 3.62 5.17 -11.85
CA TRP A 11 2.83 5.36 -10.65
C TRP A 11 2.52 4.04 -9.93
N THR A 12 2.22 2.97 -10.69
CA THR A 12 2.04 1.64 -10.11
C THR A 12 3.28 1.14 -9.36
N ALA A 13 4.48 1.41 -9.89
CA ALA A 13 5.73 1.04 -9.24
C ALA A 13 5.99 1.90 -7.98
N LEU A 14 5.71 3.20 -8.04
CA LEU A 14 5.83 4.10 -6.88
C LEU A 14 4.91 3.67 -5.74
N VAL A 15 3.64 3.34 -6.04
CA VAL A 15 2.70 2.85 -5.02
C VAL A 15 3.18 1.53 -4.41
N PHE A 16 3.68 0.59 -5.22
CA PHE A 16 4.25 -0.66 -4.71
C PHE A 16 5.45 -0.43 -3.78
N LEU A 17 6.39 0.42 -4.18
CA LEU A 17 7.55 0.78 -3.35
C LEU A 17 7.12 1.51 -2.08
N ALA A 18 6.13 2.39 -2.16
CA ALA A 18 5.60 3.08 -0.99
C ALA A 18 4.97 2.11 0.01
N LEU A 19 4.31 1.04 -0.45
CA LEU A 19 3.79 -0.02 0.43
C LEU A 19 4.91 -0.83 1.10
N LEU A 20 6.04 -1.07 0.43
CA LEU A 20 7.22 -1.66 1.07
C LEU A 20 7.79 -0.75 2.16
N VAL A 21 7.90 0.56 1.88
CA VAL A 21 8.33 1.55 2.87
C VAL A 21 7.36 1.59 4.05
N GLN A 22 6.06 1.48 3.81
CA GLN A 22 5.03 1.43 4.85
C GLN A 22 5.20 0.25 5.80
N ILE A 23 5.40 -0.95 5.26
CA ILE A 23 5.66 -2.15 6.07
C ILE A 23 6.98 -2.00 6.86
N GLY A 24 8.01 -1.44 6.22
CA GLY A 24 9.28 -1.14 6.89
C GLY A 24 9.13 -0.14 8.03
N ALA A 25 8.31 0.89 7.85
CA ALA A 25 8.01 1.90 8.88
C ALA A 25 7.28 1.29 10.10
N ALA A 26 6.33 0.38 9.88
CA ALA A 26 5.70 -0.36 10.97
C ALA A 26 6.70 -1.25 11.72
N GLY A 27 7.61 -1.90 10.98
CA GLY A 27 8.73 -2.66 11.56
C GLY A 27 9.63 -1.77 12.42
N TYR A 28 10.03 -0.61 11.90
CA TYR A 28 10.80 0.40 12.65
C TYR A 28 10.10 0.81 13.94
N GLY A 29 8.80 1.16 13.89
CA GLY A 29 8.03 1.52 15.08
C GLY A 29 8.00 0.40 16.13
N SER A 30 7.90 -0.85 15.70
CA SER A 30 7.91 -2.03 16.57
C SER A 30 9.25 -2.21 17.29
N PHE A 31 10.38 -2.09 16.57
CA PHE A 31 11.71 -2.19 17.18
C PHE A 31 12.05 -0.96 18.04
N TYR A 32 11.57 0.23 17.65
CA TYR A 32 11.69 1.44 18.48
C TYR A 32 10.93 1.27 19.81
N ALA A 33 9.70 0.74 19.77
CA ALA A 33 8.94 0.44 20.98
C ALA A 33 9.66 -0.58 21.88
N ALA A 34 10.27 -1.61 21.28
CA ALA A 34 11.08 -2.59 22.02
C ALA A 34 12.30 -1.93 22.70
N ASP A 35 13.07 -1.11 21.97
CA ASP A 35 14.22 -0.35 22.51
C ASP A 35 13.80 0.56 23.68
N LYS A 36 12.66 1.26 23.56
CA LYS A 36 12.17 2.17 24.60
C LYS A 36 11.50 1.48 25.78
N SER A 37 11.27 0.18 25.71
CA SER A 37 10.72 -0.61 26.82
C SER A 37 11.78 -1.15 27.79
N ASP A 38 13.07 -0.91 27.52
CA ASP A 38 14.18 -1.28 28.40
C ASP A 38 14.81 0.00 29.03
N PRO A 39 14.84 0.17 30.36
CA PRO A 39 14.52 -0.80 31.41
C PRO A 39 13.10 -0.69 31.98
N GLY A 40 12.22 0.11 31.40
CA GLY A 40 10.95 0.49 32.04
C GLY A 40 9.74 0.50 31.11
N PRO A 41 8.52 0.62 31.67
CA PRO A 41 7.29 0.61 30.90
C PRO A 41 7.28 1.66 29.79
N LEU A 42 6.77 1.25 28.63
CA LEU A 42 6.61 2.12 27.48
C LEU A 42 5.42 3.06 27.69
N THR A 43 5.64 4.37 27.54
CA THR A 43 4.54 5.35 27.51
C THR A 43 3.87 5.39 26.14
N GLU A 44 2.59 5.78 26.11
CA GLU A 44 1.83 5.97 24.86
C GLU A 44 2.53 6.93 23.90
N HIS A 45 3.04 8.07 24.41
CA HIS A 45 3.78 9.02 23.59
C HIS A 45 5.03 8.41 22.94
N GLN A 46 5.78 7.58 23.66
CA GLN A 46 6.94 6.88 23.09
C GLN A 46 6.52 5.87 22.02
N PHE A 47 5.46 5.11 22.28
CA PHE A 47 4.92 4.18 21.28
C PHE A 47 4.52 4.92 20.01
N SER A 48 3.63 5.90 20.10
CA SER A 48 3.12 6.66 18.94
C SER A 48 4.24 7.38 18.20
N HIS A 49 5.27 7.88 18.90
CA HIS A 49 6.41 8.51 18.25
C HIS A 49 7.14 7.59 17.27
N GLY A 50 7.28 6.30 17.61
CA GLY A 50 7.88 5.31 16.71
C GLY A 50 7.07 5.04 15.45
N PHE A 51 5.74 5.22 15.52
CA PHE A 51 4.80 4.97 14.43
C PHE A 51 4.37 6.23 13.65
N ASN A 52 4.68 7.44 14.12
CA ASN A 52 4.26 8.71 13.48
C ASN A 52 4.55 8.75 11.96
N PHE A 53 5.71 8.27 11.52
CA PHE A 53 6.02 8.20 10.10
C PHE A 53 5.14 7.18 9.37
N HIS A 54 4.94 5.99 9.93
CA HIS A 54 4.04 4.96 9.40
C HIS A 54 2.63 5.52 9.22
N ASP A 55 2.07 6.14 10.26
CA ASP A 55 0.71 6.67 10.28
C ASP A 55 0.54 7.79 9.25
N GLY A 56 1.40 8.82 9.33
CA GLY A 56 1.33 9.98 8.43
C GLY A 56 1.58 9.60 6.97
N PHE A 57 2.59 8.77 6.72
CA PHE A 57 2.86 8.30 5.36
C PHE A 57 1.75 7.36 4.87
N GLY A 58 0.98 6.72 5.75
CA GLY A 58 -0.10 5.79 5.38
C GLY A 58 -1.25 6.53 4.70
N TYR A 59 -1.63 7.68 5.28
CA TYR A 59 -2.58 8.59 4.65
C TYR A 59 -2.06 9.17 3.34
N ALA A 60 -0.75 9.46 3.24
CA ALA A 60 -0.15 9.87 1.99
C ALA A 60 -0.26 8.77 0.92
N VAL A 61 0.08 7.52 1.24
CA VAL A 61 -0.08 6.38 0.31
C VAL A 61 -1.53 6.25 -0.17
N PHE A 62 -2.51 6.51 0.70
CA PHE A 62 -3.91 6.55 0.28
C PHE A 62 -4.21 7.73 -0.68
N LEU A 63 -4.04 8.96 -0.19
CA LEU A 63 -4.48 10.19 -0.87
C LEU A 63 -3.67 10.54 -2.11
N ILE A 64 -2.35 10.39 -2.05
CA ILE A 64 -1.44 10.70 -3.16
C ILE A 64 -0.94 9.46 -3.87
N GLY A 65 -1.09 8.25 -3.34
CA GLY A 65 -0.71 7.02 -4.03
C GLY A 65 -1.88 6.38 -4.77
N THR A 66 -2.76 5.73 -4.01
CA THR A 66 -3.80 4.83 -4.54
C THR A 66 -4.97 5.56 -5.20
N VAL A 67 -5.39 6.72 -4.67
CA VAL A 67 -6.46 7.52 -5.27
C VAL A 67 -6.07 8.02 -6.67
N PRO A 68 -4.90 8.68 -6.88
CA PRO A 68 -4.47 9.06 -8.22
C PRO A 68 -4.26 7.85 -9.13
N LEU A 69 -3.79 6.71 -8.60
CA LEU A 69 -3.64 5.50 -9.40
C LEU A 69 -4.98 5.03 -10.00
N LEU A 70 -6.05 5.05 -9.20
CA LEU A 70 -7.39 4.72 -9.65
C LEU A 70 -7.88 5.69 -10.73
N LEU A 71 -7.68 6.99 -10.55
CA LEU A 71 -8.05 8.00 -11.54
C LEU A 71 -7.28 7.82 -12.86
N LEU A 72 -5.98 7.54 -12.78
CA LEU A 72 -5.15 7.22 -13.94
C LEU A 72 -5.63 5.95 -14.67
N ALA A 73 -6.06 4.93 -13.94
CA ALA A 73 -6.59 3.69 -14.51
C ALA A 73 -7.90 3.92 -15.28
N LEU A 74 -8.81 4.72 -14.71
CA LEU A 74 -10.07 5.11 -15.35
C LEU A 74 -9.81 5.99 -16.59
N GLY A 75 -8.95 7.01 -16.48
CA GLY A 75 -8.62 7.93 -17.56
C GLY A 75 -7.84 7.28 -18.71
N SER A 76 -7.04 6.25 -18.43
CA SER A 76 -6.25 5.52 -19.44
C SER A 76 -7.06 4.54 -20.28
N ARG A 77 -8.37 4.42 -20.04
CA ARG A 77 -9.28 3.46 -20.69
C ARG A 77 -8.71 2.03 -20.66
N LEU A 78 -8.13 1.64 -19.52
CA LEU A 78 -7.62 0.29 -19.35
C LEU A 78 -8.78 -0.72 -19.41
N GLY A 79 -8.49 -1.94 -19.85
CA GLY A 79 -9.50 -3.01 -19.84
C GLY A 79 -10.06 -3.25 -18.43
N ARG A 80 -11.34 -3.65 -18.35
CA ARG A 80 -12.13 -3.82 -17.11
C ARG A 80 -11.33 -4.48 -15.97
N ARG A 81 -10.61 -5.56 -16.26
CA ARG A 81 -9.80 -6.28 -15.27
C ARG A 81 -8.77 -5.39 -14.56
N ARG A 82 -8.05 -4.53 -15.29
CA ARG A 82 -7.02 -3.64 -14.71
C ARG A 82 -7.65 -2.56 -13.83
N VAL A 83 -8.76 -1.98 -14.30
CA VAL A 83 -9.53 -1.01 -13.51
C VAL A 83 -10.05 -1.63 -12.21
N MET A 84 -10.61 -2.84 -12.28
CA MET A 84 -11.11 -3.54 -11.09
C MET A 84 -10.00 -3.88 -10.09
N MET A 85 -8.79 -4.21 -10.54
CA MET A 85 -7.65 -4.39 -9.64
C MET A 85 -7.27 -3.09 -8.92
N THR A 86 -7.27 -1.94 -9.62
CA THR A 86 -6.99 -0.65 -8.98
C THR A 86 -8.12 -0.20 -8.03
N VAL A 87 -9.38 -0.52 -8.34
CA VAL A 87 -10.51 -0.33 -7.43
C VAL A 87 -10.31 -1.18 -6.17
N ALA A 88 -10.02 -2.47 -6.34
CA ALA A 88 -9.76 -3.38 -5.21
C ALA A 88 -8.60 -2.88 -4.35
N LEU A 89 -7.52 -2.38 -4.95
CA LEU A 89 -6.39 -1.79 -4.22
C LEU A 89 -6.82 -0.57 -3.38
N ALA A 90 -7.61 0.35 -3.96
CA ALA A 90 -8.10 1.53 -3.25
C ALA A 90 -9.04 1.13 -2.09
N VAL A 91 -9.96 0.18 -2.32
CA VAL A 91 -10.86 -0.34 -1.27
C VAL A 91 -10.07 -1.01 -0.15
N LEU A 92 -9.09 -1.86 -0.49
CA LEU A 92 -8.24 -2.50 0.52
C LEU A 92 -7.43 -1.46 1.32
N THR A 93 -7.03 -0.35 0.71
CA THR A 93 -6.31 0.73 1.42
C THR A 93 -7.23 1.46 2.39
N ILE A 94 -8.50 1.68 2.04
CA ILE A 94 -9.50 2.22 2.96
C ILE A 94 -9.74 1.25 4.13
N ILE A 95 -9.90 -0.05 3.82
CA ILE A 95 -10.05 -1.09 4.84
C ILE A 95 -8.82 -1.11 5.77
N GLN A 96 -7.61 -0.96 5.24
CA GLN A 96 -6.37 -0.89 6.02
C GLN A 96 -6.39 0.22 7.08
N ILE A 97 -6.88 1.41 6.70
CA ILE A 97 -7.01 2.57 7.61
C ILE A 97 -8.05 2.29 8.69
N VAL A 98 -9.22 1.76 8.31
CA VAL A 98 -10.28 1.40 9.27
C VAL A 98 -9.80 0.33 10.26
N LEU A 99 -9.03 -0.66 9.79
CA LEU A 99 -8.45 -1.70 10.64
C LEU A 99 -7.36 -1.16 11.57
N ALA A 100 -6.62 -0.11 11.18
CA ALA A 100 -5.67 0.55 12.08
C ALA A 100 -6.41 1.19 13.27
N TRP A 101 -7.43 2.02 12.99
CA TRP A 101 -8.26 2.64 14.02
C TRP A 101 -8.95 1.61 14.92
N GLY A 102 -9.49 0.54 14.32
CA GLY A 102 -10.10 -0.55 15.08
C GLY A 102 -9.09 -1.31 15.94
N GLY A 103 -7.86 -1.49 15.45
CA GLY A 103 -6.78 -2.18 16.16
C GLY A 103 -6.28 -1.43 17.40
N GLU A 104 -6.26 -0.09 17.35
CA GLU A 104 -5.97 0.77 18.51
C GLU A 104 -6.99 0.56 19.65
N SER A 105 -8.25 0.27 19.29
CA SER A 105 -9.33 0.06 20.27
C SER A 105 -9.48 -1.39 20.72
N ALA A 106 -9.16 -2.35 19.85
CA ALA A 106 -9.30 -3.78 20.11
C ALA A 106 -8.18 -4.58 19.42
N ALA A 107 -7.23 -5.08 20.21
CA ALA A 107 -6.05 -5.80 19.69
C ALA A 107 -6.38 -6.98 18.75
N VAL A 108 -7.51 -7.67 18.98
CA VAL A 108 -7.96 -8.76 18.09
C VAL A 108 -8.27 -8.28 16.67
N VAL A 109 -8.77 -7.04 16.52
CA VAL A 109 -8.99 -6.40 15.21
C VAL A 109 -7.65 -6.05 14.56
N GLY A 110 -6.66 -5.67 15.38
CA GLY A 110 -5.31 -5.32 14.94
C GLY A 110 -4.61 -6.41 14.13
N ILE A 111 -4.93 -7.70 14.35
CA ILE A 111 -4.37 -8.83 13.59
C ILE A 111 -4.70 -8.73 12.09
N PHE A 112 -5.85 -8.16 11.73
CA PHE A 112 -6.25 -8.07 10.32
C PHE A 112 -5.46 -7.01 9.55
N HIS A 113 -4.94 -5.98 10.23
CA HIS A 113 -4.16 -4.92 9.59
C HIS A 113 -2.91 -5.44 8.86
N PRO A 114 -1.99 -6.22 9.47
CA PRO A 114 -0.83 -6.75 8.74
C PRO A 114 -1.23 -7.76 7.65
N LEU A 115 -2.32 -8.52 7.83
CA LEU A 115 -2.80 -9.44 6.79
C LEU A 115 -3.25 -8.68 5.53
N VAL A 116 -4.01 -7.60 5.69
CA VAL A 116 -4.42 -6.75 4.57
C VAL A 116 -3.23 -6.00 3.96
N ALA A 117 -2.22 -5.62 4.76
CA ALA A 117 -0.96 -5.06 4.24
C ALA A 117 -0.27 -6.01 3.23
N PHE A 118 -0.21 -7.31 3.53
CA PHE A 118 0.36 -8.29 2.59
C PHE A 118 -0.49 -8.47 1.33
N LEU A 119 -1.82 -8.42 1.45
CA LEU A 119 -2.72 -8.43 0.28
C LEU A 119 -2.52 -7.19 -0.59
N LEU A 120 -2.38 -6.01 0.00
CA LEU A 120 -2.06 -4.76 -0.68
C LEU A 120 -0.71 -4.85 -1.40
N LEU A 121 0.32 -5.39 -0.74
CA LEU A 121 1.64 -5.58 -1.33
C LEU A 121 1.58 -6.53 -2.54
N GLY A 122 0.90 -7.68 -2.40
CA GLY A 122 0.73 -8.64 -3.49
C GLY A 122 -0.06 -8.07 -4.67
N LEU A 123 -1.17 -7.38 -4.40
CA LEU A 123 -2.02 -6.79 -5.44
C LEU A 123 -1.32 -5.64 -6.16
N SER A 124 -0.69 -4.71 -5.43
CA SER A 124 0.07 -3.60 -6.02
C SER A 124 1.26 -4.10 -6.83
N GLY A 125 1.99 -5.11 -6.34
CA GLY A 125 3.07 -5.77 -7.06
C GLY A 125 2.58 -6.42 -8.36
N ARG A 126 1.42 -7.09 -8.34
CA ARG A 126 0.79 -7.64 -9.54
C ARG A 126 0.40 -6.54 -10.54
N ILE A 127 -0.22 -5.46 -10.08
CA ILE A 127 -0.61 -4.33 -10.93
C ILE A 127 0.63 -3.72 -11.59
N ALA A 128 1.70 -3.47 -10.82
CA ALA A 128 2.97 -2.98 -11.34
C ALA A 128 3.58 -3.95 -12.36
N PHE A 129 3.65 -5.24 -12.03
CA PHE A 129 4.15 -6.27 -12.94
C PHE A 129 3.39 -6.28 -14.28
N GLU A 130 2.06 -6.25 -14.24
CA GLU A 130 1.23 -6.25 -15.45
C GLU A 130 1.37 -4.96 -16.27
N ALA A 131 1.57 -3.81 -15.62
CA ALA A 131 1.80 -2.53 -16.30
C ALA A 131 3.15 -2.48 -17.03
N TRP A 132 4.16 -3.16 -16.51
CA TRP A 132 5.52 -3.15 -17.06
C TRP A 132 5.82 -4.31 -18.03
N TRP A 133 5.29 -5.51 -17.76
CA TRP A 133 5.60 -6.72 -18.53
C TRP A 133 4.39 -7.38 -19.19
N GLY A 134 3.16 -7.10 -18.74
CA GLY A 134 1.96 -7.78 -19.25
C GLY A 134 1.69 -7.56 -20.75
N THR A 135 2.04 -6.38 -21.28
CA THR A 135 1.93 -6.08 -22.73
C THR A 135 3.03 -6.74 -23.56
N ARG A 136 4.21 -7.01 -22.99
CA ARG A 136 5.32 -7.66 -23.72
C ARG A 136 5.08 -9.16 -23.92
N ARG A 137 4.44 -9.84 -22.95
CA ARG A 137 4.10 -11.27 -23.05
C ARG A 137 2.96 -11.57 -24.02
N ALA A 138 1.99 -10.66 -24.19
CA ALA A 138 0.93 -10.81 -25.17
C ALA A 138 1.39 -10.60 -26.63
N ALA A 139 2.57 -9.98 -26.82
CA ALA A 139 3.15 -9.70 -28.13
C ALA A 139 4.22 -10.73 -28.57
N ALA A 140 4.58 -11.68 -27.70
CA ALA A 140 5.46 -12.78 -28.09
C ALA A 140 4.66 -13.76 -28.96
N PRO A 141 5.12 -14.11 -30.17
CA PRO A 141 4.45 -15.12 -30.98
C PRO A 141 4.47 -16.45 -30.22
N ALA A 142 3.34 -17.16 -30.24
CA ALA A 142 3.31 -18.56 -29.83
C ALA A 142 4.23 -19.32 -30.79
N VAL A 143 5.32 -19.87 -30.25
CA VAL A 143 6.23 -20.78 -30.95
C VAL A 143 5.65 -22.18 -30.90
#